data_AF-A0A429WKW0-F1
#
_entry.id   AF-A0A429WKW0-F1
#
_cell.length_a   1.000
_cell.length_b   1.000
_cell.length_c   1.000
_cell.angle_alpha   90.00
_cell.angle_beta   90.00
_cell.angle_gamma   90.00
#
_symmetry.space_group_name_H-M   'P 1'
#
loop_
_entity.id
_entity.type
_entity.pdbx_description
1 polymer ?
#
loop_
_entity_poly.entity_id
_entity_poly.type
_entity_poly.pdbx_seq_one_letter_code
_entity_poly.pdbx_strand_id
1 'polypeptide(L)' 'MNSDQQPSGRPGRIEQALEIHRSIAACNEYLARSDDVHSLTAALMLPCYRVEFGRLTLAMSAAEKNELMSLLPVGTQ' A
#
# COMPACT_ATOMS: atom_id res chain seq x y z
N MET A 1 -35.97 12.90 0.84
CA MET A 1 -35.30 13.48 2.03
C MET A 1 -34.91 12.30 2.90
N ASN A 2 -33.78 11.68 2.59
CA ASN A 2 -32.45 11.93 3.17
C ASN A 2 -32.36 11.45 4.62
N SER A 3 -31.76 10.27 4.80
CA SER A 3 -31.17 9.84 6.06
C SER A 3 -29.94 9.01 5.72
N ASP A 4 -28.82 9.74 5.74
CA ASP A 4 -27.51 9.30 6.19
C ASP A 4 -26.70 8.42 5.23
N GLN A 5 -26.08 9.15 4.29
CA GLN A 5 -24.69 8.91 3.87
C GLN A 5 -23.86 8.34 5.02
N GLN A 6 -23.54 7.05 4.96
CA GLN A 6 -22.52 6.49 5.82
C GLN A 6 -21.18 7.15 5.46
N PRO A 7 -20.48 7.80 6.41
CA PRO A 7 -19.30 8.59 6.09
C PRO A 7 -18.13 7.67 5.71
N SER A 8 -17.62 7.90 4.50
CA SER A 8 -16.20 7.99 4.18
C SER A 8 -15.29 8.02 5.43
N GLY A 9 -14.46 6.99 5.63
CA GLY A 9 -13.51 7.01 6.74
C GLY A 9 -12.49 5.88 6.83
N ARG A 10 -12.74 4.70 6.23
CA ARG A 10 -11.70 3.68 6.07
C ARG A 10 -11.77 3.06 4.68
N PRO A 11 -10.70 3.16 3.87
CA PRO A 11 -10.61 2.37 2.65
C PRO A 11 -10.76 0.88 3.00
N GLY A 12 -11.37 0.11 2.10
CA GLY A 12 -11.41 -1.35 2.26
C GLY A 12 -10.00 -1.89 2.41
N ARG A 13 -9.81 -3.03 3.11
CA ARG A 13 -8.47 -3.60 3.34
C ARG A 13 -7.66 -3.78 2.04
N ILE A 14 -8.34 -4.08 0.94
CA ILE A 14 -7.73 -4.18 -0.39
C ILE A 14 -7.25 -2.80 -0.89
N GLU A 15 -8.09 -1.78 -0.78
CA GLU A 15 -7.75 -0.42 -1.21
C GLU A 15 -6.59 0.16 -0.39
N GLN A 16 -6.59 -0.06 0.92
CA GLN A 16 -5.47 0.30 1.79
C GLN A 16 -4.18 -0.46 1.40
N ALA A 17 -4.29 -1.75 1.08
CA ALA A 17 -3.13 -2.53 0.66
C ALA A 17 -2.56 -2.02 -0.68
N LEU A 18 -3.41 -1.64 -1.63
CA LEU A 18 -3.00 -1.04 -2.90
C LEU A 18 -2.31 0.31 -2.70
N GLU A 19 -2.82 1.15 -1.79
CA GLU A 19 -2.19 2.43 -1.44
C GLU A 19 -0.80 2.24 -0.82
N ILE A 20 -0.67 1.30 0.12
CA ILE A 20 0.63 0.97 0.73
C ILE A 20 1.59 0.40 -0.33
N HIS A 21 1.10 -0.46 -1.24
CA HIS A 21 1.92 -1.00 -2.33
C HIS A 21 2.45 0.11 -3.25
N ARG A 22 1.61 1.09 -3.62
CA ARG A 22 2.04 2.27 -4.39
C ARG A 22 3.09 3.09 -3.64
N SER A 23 2.94 3.24 -2.33
CA SER A 23 3.91 3.95 -1.48
C SER A 23 5.26 3.22 -1.42
N ILE A 24 5.25 1.88 -1.36
CA ILE A 24 6.46 1.05 -1.45
C ILE A 24 7.14 1.23 -2.80
N ALA A 25 6.38 1.18 -3.90
CA ALA A 25 6.91 1.36 -5.25
C ALA A 25 7.58 2.74 -5.40
N ALA A 26 6.90 3.81 -4.95
CA ALA A 26 7.46 5.15 -4.97
C ALA A 26 8.75 5.23 -4.14
N CYS A 27 8.80 4.63 -2.95
CA CYS A 27 10.02 4.59 -2.15
C CYS A 27 11.18 3.90 -2.90
N ASN A 28 10.92 2.76 -3.55
CA ASN A 28 11.94 2.08 -4.34
C ASN A 28 12.42 2.93 -5.52
N GLU A 29 11.54 3.67 -6.19
CA GLU A 29 11.93 4.60 -7.25
C GLU A 29 12.83 5.73 -6.74
N TYR A 30 12.50 6.34 -5.59
CA TYR A 30 13.35 7.36 -4.97
C TYR A 30 14.72 6.81 -4.57
N LEU A 31 14.77 5.59 -4.04
CA LEU A 31 16.02 4.91 -3.70
C LEU A 31 16.87 4.60 -4.93
N ALA A 32 16.26 4.16 -6.03
CA ALA A 32 16.96 3.87 -7.28
C ALA A 32 17.57 5.12 -7.93
N ARG A 33 16.97 6.30 -7.72
CA ARG A 33 17.48 7.59 -8.23
C ARG A 33 18.65 8.14 -7.40
N SER A 34 18.78 7.75 -6.13
CA SER A 34 19.97 7.93 -5.27
C SER A 34 20.54 9.36 -5.11
N ASP A 35 19.79 10.44 -5.38
CA ASP A 35 20.40 11.78 -5.49
C ASP A 35 19.63 12.96 -4.85
N ASP A 36 18.64 12.71 -3.97
CA ASP A 36 17.90 13.79 -3.30
C ASP A 36 17.45 13.49 -1.86
N VAL A 37 16.93 14.51 -1.17
CA VAL A 37 16.38 14.44 0.21
C VAL A 37 15.20 13.45 0.31
N HIS A 38 14.52 13.14 -0.79
CA HIS A 38 13.45 12.15 -0.83
C HIS A 38 13.99 10.72 -0.74
N SER A 39 15.22 10.44 -1.18
CA SER A 39 15.85 9.12 -1.02
C SER A 39 16.05 8.71 0.45
N LEU A 40 16.51 9.63 1.31
CA LEU A 40 16.63 9.38 2.76
C LEU A 40 15.26 9.15 3.40
N THR A 41 14.28 9.96 3.04
CA THR A 41 12.90 9.81 3.55
C THR A 41 12.32 8.46 3.12
N ALA A 42 12.51 8.07 1.85
CA ALA A 42 12.11 6.77 1.33
C ALA A 42 12.82 5.61 2.04
N ALA A 43 14.12 5.72 2.32
CA ALA A 43 14.88 4.71 3.05
C ALA A 43 14.31 4.46 4.45
N LEU A 44 13.90 5.53 5.14
CA LEU A 44 13.34 5.45 6.48
C LEU A 44 11.89 4.95 6.49
N MET A 45 11.08 5.33 5.49
CA MET A 45 9.66 4.97 5.43
C MET A 45 9.40 3.57 4.83
N LEU A 46 10.26 3.10 3.93
CA LEU A 46 10.08 1.82 3.25
C LEU A 46 9.90 0.62 4.21
N PRO A 47 10.68 0.47 5.30
CA PRO A 47 10.44 -0.58 6.29
C PRO A 47 9.06 -0.47 6.96
N CYS A 48 8.58 0.75 7.24
CA CYS A 48 7.28 0.99 7.87
C CYS A 48 6.14 0.50 6.96
N TYR A 49 6.16 0.89 5.68
CA TYR A 49 5.16 0.44 4.72
C TYR A 49 5.19 -1.07 4.49
N ARG A 50 6.37 -1.70 4.45
CA ARG A 50 6.48 -3.16 4.33
C ARG A 50 5.85 -3.89 5.52
N VAL A 51 6.10 -3.41 6.74
CA VAL A 51 5.49 -3.98 7.96
C VAL A 51 3.98 -3.78 7.97
N GLU A 52 3.50 -2.59 7.60
CA GLU A 52 2.07 -2.30 7.53
C GLU A 52 1.37 -3.17 6.49
N PHE A 53 1.94 -3.29 5.28
CA PHE A 53 1.43 -4.17 4.22
C PHE A 53 1.35 -5.62 4.71
N GLY A 54 2.42 -6.13 5.33
CA GLY A 54 2.45 -7.48 5.87
C GLY A 54 1.37 -7.73 6.93
N ARG A 55 1.17 -6.79 7.86
CA ARG A 55 0.11 -6.86 8.87
C ARG A 55 -1.28 -6.86 8.24
N LEU A 56 -1.49 -6.00 7.25
CA LEU A 56 -2.76 -5.90 6.54
C LEU A 56 -3.07 -7.18 5.77
N THR A 57 -2.09 -7.72 5.03
CA THR A 57 -2.22 -9.00 4.33
C THR A 57 -2.46 -10.15 5.30
N LEU A 58 -1.83 -10.19 6.47
CA LEU A 58 -2.09 -11.22 7.48
C LEU A 58 -3.53 -11.20 7.99
N ALA A 59 -4.15 -10.01 8.09
CA ALA A 59 -5.53 -9.86 8.50
C ALA A 59 -6.56 -10.20 7.40
N MET A 60 -6.14 -10.30 6.14
CA MET A 60 -7.02 -10.59 4.99
C MET A 60 -7.40 -12.08 4.91
N SER A 61 -8.64 -12.33 4.50
CA SER A 61 -9.12 -13.65 4.08
C SER A 61 -8.44 -14.13 2.80
N ALA A 62 -8.57 -15.41 2.47
CA ALA A 62 -8.05 -15.97 1.23
C ALA A 62 -8.66 -15.30 -0.02
N ALA A 63 -9.95 -14.95 0.01
CA ALA A 63 -10.63 -14.26 -1.08
C ALA A 63 -10.04 -12.86 -1.30
N GLU A 64 -9.89 -12.08 -0.23
CA GLU A 64 -9.29 -10.74 -0.30
C GLU A 64 -7.82 -10.78 -0.77
N LYS A 65 -7.03 -11.78 -0.35
CA LYS A 65 -5.65 -11.96 -0.83
C LYS A 65 -5.60 -12.27 -2.32
N ASN A 66 -6.47 -13.14 -2.81
CA ASN A 66 -6.55 -13.48 -4.22
C ASN A 66 -6.97 -12.28 -5.07
N GLU A 67 -7.96 -11.52 -4.59
CA GLU A 67 -8.37 -10.27 -5.22
C GLU A 67 -7.23 -9.26 -5.25
N LEU A 68 -6.56 -9.03 -4.11
CA LEU A 68 -5.38 -8.15 -4.04
C LEU A 68 -4.30 -8.59 -5.04
N MET A 69 -3.96 -9.89 -5.10
CA MET A 69 -2.96 -10.39 -6.04
C MET A 69 -3.38 -10.23 -7.51
N SER A 70 -4.67 -10.30 -7.82
CA SER A 70 -5.17 -10.03 -9.18
C SER A 70 -5.05 -8.55 -9.60
N LEU A 71 -5.03 -7.64 -8.62
CA LEU A 71 -4.94 -6.19 -8.82
C LEU A 71 -3.50 -5.66 -8.79
N LEU A 72 -2.58 -6.39 -8.17
CA LEU A 72 -1.17 -6.03 -8.16
C LEU A 72 -0.55 -6.27 -9.55
N PRO A 73 0.22 -5.30 -10.09
CA PRO A 73 0.89 -5.51 -11.37
C PRO A 73 1.88 -6.68 -11.26
N VAL A 74 1.74 -7.65 -12.17
CA VAL A 74 2.71 -8.74 -12.33
C VAL A 74 3.99 -8.13 -12.89
N GLY A 75 4.92 -7.76 -12.03
CA GLY A 75 6.26 -7.32 -12.44
C GLY A 75 6.74 -6.10 -11.68
N THR A 76 7.56 -6.35 -10.66
CA THR A 76 8.76 -5.58 -10.27
C THR A 76 9.37 -6.31 -9.06
N GLN A 77 9.82 -7.54 -9.32
CA GLN A 77 10.92 -8.13 -8.56
C GLN A 77 12.23 -7.64 -9.18
#